data_AF-A0A972CDK6-F1
#
_entry.id   AF-A0A972CDK6-F1
#
_cell.length_a   1.000
_cell.length_b   1.000
_cell.length_c   1.000
_cell.angle_alpha   90.00
_cell.angle_beta   90.00
_cell.angle_gamma   90.00
#
_symmetry.space_group_name_H-M   'P 1'
#
loop_
_entity.id
_entity.type
_entity.pdbx_description
1 polymer ?
#
loop_
_entity_poly.entity_id
_entity_poly.type
_entity_poly.pdbx_seq_one_letter_code
_entity_poly.pdbx_strand_id
1 'polypeptide(L)'
;MLEFIVNNIYFILTALAAAAACIILAKRGQIAKIRDIILALCVDAEIVYGSKTGEIKKASVLEAVYRLLPAWAKLIIPASELSKLVEEGKRRMDELAGSNRRVMALIYSSLPCPDTGEEAEDTTQ
;
A
#
# COMPACT_ATOMS: atom_id res chain seq x y z
N MET A 1 -26.87 13.21 -39.15
CA MET A 1 -26.02 12.59 -38.10
C MET A 1 -25.85 13.50 -36.88
N LEU A 2 -25.55 14.80 -37.04
CA LEU A 2 -25.49 15.74 -35.91
C LEU A 2 -26.82 15.93 -35.16
N GLU A 3 -27.96 15.90 -35.86
CA GLU A 3 -29.28 15.99 -35.21
C GLU A 3 -29.55 14.86 -34.22
N PHE A 4 -29.04 13.65 -34.49
CA PHE A 4 -29.18 12.51 -33.57
C PHE A 4 -28.41 12.75 -32.26
N ILE A 5 -27.26 13.41 -32.33
CA ILE A 5 -26.42 13.75 -31.18
C ILE A 5 -27.09 14.86 -30.36
N VAL A 6 -27.60 15.91 -31.02
CA VAL A 6 -28.28 17.04 -30.35
C VAL A 6 -29.59 16.57 -29.69
N ASN A 7 -30.37 15.74 -30.36
CA ASN A 7 -31.66 15.25 -29.84
C ASN A 7 -31.49 14.28 -28.66
N ASN A 8 -30.35 13.57 -28.59
CA ASN A 8 -30.06 12.62 -27.50
C ASN A 8 -28.95 13.10 -26.57
N ILE A 9 -28.62 14.39 -26.59
CA ILE A 9 -27.45 14.93 -25.87
C ILE A 9 -27.55 14.68 -24.36
N TYR A 10 -28.75 14.80 -23.79
CA TYR A 10 -29.01 14.52 -22.37
C TYR A 10 -28.79 13.04 -22.02
N PHE A 11 -29.19 12.11 -22.90
CA PHE A 11 -28.96 10.68 -22.71
C PHE A 11 -27.47 10.34 -22.78
N ILE A 12 -26.75 10.90 -23.76
CA ILE A 12 -25.30 10.72 -23.93
C ILE A 12 -24.53 11.28 -22.71
N LEU A 13 -24.86 12.49 -22.26
CA LEU A 13 -24.26 13.09 -21.05
C LEU A 13 -24.52 12.25 -19.80
N THR A 14 -25.74 11.77 -19.62
CA THR A 14 -26.11 10.95 -18.47
C THR A 14 -25.39 9.61 -18.49
N ALA A 15 -25.30 8.95 -19.65
CA ALA A 15 -24.55 7.71 -19.81
C ALA A 15 -23.05 7.89 -19.51
N LEU A 16 -22.46 9.01 -19.96
CA LEU A 16 -21.06 9.32 -19.71
C LEU A 16 -20.81 9.65 -18.23
N ALA A 17 -21.71 10.38 -17.58
CA ALA A 17 -21.66 10.64 -16.14
C ALA A 17 -21.83 9.34 -15.32
N ALA A 18 -22.74 8.45 -15.72
CA ALA A 18 -22.92 7.15 -15.08
C ALA A 18 -21.68 6.25 -15.25
N ALA A 19 -21.06 6.23 -16.43
CA ALA A 19 -19.81 5.52 -16.66
C ALA A 19 -18.67 6.08 -15.78
N ALA A 20 -18.54 7.40 -15.68
CA ALA A 20 -17.58 8.04 -14.79
C ALA A 20 -17.82 7.68 -13.32
N ALA A 21 -19.09 7.69 -12.88
CA ALA A 21 -19.47 7.31 -11.51
C ALA A 21 -19.12 5.83 -11.22
N CYS A 22 -19.39 4.92 -12.16
CA CYS A 22 -19.00 3.50 -12.05
C CYS A 22 -17.49 3.33 -11.92
N ILE A 23 -16.70 4.08 -12.69
CA ILE A 23 -15.23 4.06 -12.59
C ILE A 23 -14.79 4.55 -11.20
N ILE A 24 -15.36 5.66 -10.70
CA ILE A 24 -15.01 6.21 -9.37
C ILE A 24 -15.35 5.21 -8.26
N LEU A 25 -16.52 4.58 -8.33
CA LEU A 25 -16.95 3.55 -7.36
C LEU A 25 -16.03 2.32 -7.40
N ALA A 26 -15.68 1.84 -8.59
CA ALA A 26 -14.73 0.74 -8.77
C ALA A 26 -13.35 1.08 -8.19
N LYS A 27 -12.86 2.31 -8.41
CA LYS A 27 -11.58 2.78 -7.83
C LYS A 27 -11.61 2.76 -6.30
N ARG A 28 -12.68 3.25 -5.65
CA ARG A 28 -12.78 3.24 -4.17
C ARG A 28 -12.72 1.83 -3.59
N GLY A 29 -13.41 0.86 -4.19
CA GLY A 29 -13.40 -0.53 -3.72
C GLY A 29 -12.04 -1.22 -3.93
N GLN A 30 -11.37 -0.94 -5.05
CA GLN A 30 -10.08 -1.55 -5.37
C GLN A 30 -8.93 -1.00 -4.53
N ILE A 31 -8.93 0.30 -4.22
CA ILE A 31 -7.89 0.94 -3.39
C ILE A 31 -7.83 0.32 -1.99
N ALA A 32 -8.99 0.00 -1.40
CA ALA A 32 -9.02 -0.68 -0.10
C ALA A 32 -8.29 -2.04 -0.15
N LYS A 33 -8.54 -2.86 -1.17
CA LYS A 33 -7.83 -4.12 -1.37
C LYS A 33 -6.34 -3.94 -1.63
N ILE A 34 -5.97 -2.92 -2.42
CA ILE A 34 -4.55 -2.61 -2.69
C ILE A 34 -3.83 -2.27 -1.38
N ARG A 35 -4.45 -1.51 -0.47
CA ARG A 35 -3.87 -1.17 0.84
C ARG A 35 -3.62 -2.42 1.69
N ASP A 36 -4.53 -3.38 1.67
CA ASP A 36 -4.35 -4.64 2.43
C ASP A 36 -3.27 -5.53 1.80
N ILE A 37 -3.16 -5.57 0.47
CA ILE A 37 -2.06 -6.27 -0.24
C ILE A 37 -0.71 -5.62 0.10
N ILE A 38 -0.64 -4.29 0.05
CA ILE A 38 0.57 -3.54 0.40
C ILE A 38 0.97 -3.81 1.84
N LEU A 39 0.01 -3.82 2.77
CA LEU A 39 0.28 -4.14 4.18
C LEU A 39 0.91 -5.53 4.33
N ALA A 40 0.36 -6.55 3.66
CA ALA A 40 0.93 -7.90 3.67
C ALA A 40 2.36 -7.91 3.10
N LEU A 41 2.59 -7.23 1.98
CA LEU A 41 3.91 -7.13 1.36
C LEU A 41 4.91 -6.38 2.25
N CYS A 42 4.49 -5.37 3.01
CA CYS A 42 5.33 -4.69 3.98
C CYS A 42 5.77 -5.63 5.11
N VAL A 43 4.87 -6.48 5.61
CA VAL A 43 5.20 -7.50 6.62
C VAL A 43 6.19 -8.51 6.06
N ASP A 44 5.95 -9.02 4.84
CA ASP A 44 6.87 -9.94 4.18
C ASP A 44 8.25 -9.30 3.98
N ALA A 45 8.30 -8.04 3.56
CA ALA A 45 9.56 -7.31 3.39
C ALA A 45 10.29 -7.10 4.72
N GLU A 46 9.58 -6.83 5.81
CA GLU A 46 10.20 -6.73 7.14
C GLU A 46 10.83 -8.06 7.57
N ILE A 47 10.13 -9.18 7.34
CA ILE A 47 10.62 -10.53 7.67
C ILE A 47 11.84 -10.90 6.82
N VAL A 48 11.83 -10.58 5.52
CA VAL A 48 12.90 -10.97 4.58
C VAL A 48 14.15 -10.11 4.72
N TYR A 49 13.99 -8.78 4.80
CA TYR A 49 15.12 -7.83 4.75
C TYR A 49 15.52 -7.29 6.13
N GLY A 50 14.71 -7.54 7.16
CA GLY A 50 15.00 -7.15 8.53
C GLY A 50 15.06 -5.64 8.78
N SER A 51 15.67 -5.29 9.91
CA SER A 51 15.80 -3.91 10.36
C SER A 51 16.87 -3.13 9.57
N LYS A 52 16.75 -1.79 9.55
CA LYS A 52 17.71 -0.83 8.95
C LYS A 52 17.86 -0.86 7.40
N THR A 53 17.09 -1.67 6.67
CA THR A 53 17.09 -1.77 5.19
C THR A 53 15.91 -1.02 4.53
N GLY A 54 15.60 0.18 5.02
CA GLY A 54 14.37 0.91 4.66
C GLY A 54 14.15 1.13 3.15
N GLU A 55 15.20 1.55 2.42
CA GLU A 55 15.13 1.79 0.98
C GLU A 55 14.89 0.50 0.18
N ILE A 56 15.55 -0.59 0.59
CA ILE A 56 15.44 -1.90 -0.09
C ILE A 56 14.04 -2.50 0.14
N LYS A 57 13.49 -2.37 1.35
CA LYS A 57 12.12 -2.80 1.66
C LYS A 57 11.09 -2.05 0.83
N LYS A 58 11.25 -0.72 0.70
CA LYS A 58 10.35 0.09 -0.13
C LYS A 58 10.42 -0.33 -1.60
N ALA A 59 11.63 -0.55 -2.13
CA ALA A 59 11.83 -0.98 -3.51
C ALA A 59 11.23 -2.38 -3.79
N SER A 60 11.42 -3.34 -2.88
CA SER A 60 10.91 -4.70 -3.04
C SER A 60 9.38 -4.75 -3.00
N VAL A 61 8.76 -4.03 -2.06
CA VAL A 61 7.30 -3.90 -1.99
C VAL A 61 6.77 -3.23 -3.24
N LEU A 62 7.40 -2.14 -3.71
CA LEU A 62 6.97 -1.44 -4.91
C LEU A 62 7.01 -2.37 -6.14
N GLU A 63 8.08 -3.14 -6.33
CA GLU A 63 8.20 -4.12 -7.41
C GLU A 63 7.12 -5.21 -7.32
N ALA A 64 6.90 -5.77 -6.13
CA ALA A 64 5.90 -6.80 -5.89
C ALA A 64 4.49 -6.29 -6.19
N VAL A 65 4.16 -5.08 -5.73
CA VAL A 65 2.90 -4.40 -6.02
C VAL A 65 2.74 -4.19 -7.53
N TYR A 66 3.77 -3.71 -8.23
CA TYR A 66 3.74 -3.58 -9.69
C TYR A 66 3.55 -4.91 -10.41
N ARG A 67 4.07 -6.03 -9.90
CA ARG A 67 3.84 -7.35 -10.50
C ARG A 67 2.39 -7.83 -10.29
N LEU A 68 1.82 -7.57 -9.12
CA LEU A 68 0.47 -7.98 -8.74
C LEU A 68 -0.64 -7.12 -9.34
N LEU A 69 -0.38 -5.83 -9.63
CA LEU A 69 -1.40 -4.93 -10.15
C LEU A 69 -1.82 -5.30 -11.59
N PRO A 70 -3.12 -5.39 -11.89
CA PRO A 70 -3.60 -5.54 -13.26
C PRO A 70 -3.24 -4.30 -14.10
N ALA A 71 -3.05 -4.48 -15.41
CA ALA A 71 -2.56 -3.43 -16.31
C ALA A 71 -3.40 -2.15 -16.29
N TRP A 72 -4.73 -2.27 -16.15
CA TRP A 72 -5.62 -1.12 -16.03
C TRP A 72 -5.39 -0.32 -14.74
N ALA A 73 -5.03 -0.97 -13.63
CA ALA A 73 -4.73 -0.26 -12.39
C ALA A 73 -3.42 0.54 -12.50
N LYS A 74 -2.43 0.04 -13.24
CA LYS A 74 -1.16 0.76 -13.51
C LYS A 74 -1.35 2.02 -14.34
N LEU A 75 -2.32 2.01 -15.26
CA LEU A 75 -2.65 3.20 -16.06
C LEU A 75 -3.35 4.28 -15.24
N ILE A 76 -4.05 3.88 -14.18
CA ILE A 76 -4.91 4.76 -13.40
C ILE A 76 -4.19 5.30 -12.16
N ILE A 77 -3.21 4.57 -11.61
CA ILE A 77 -2.47 4.93 -10.41
C ILE A 77 -1.04 5.34 -10.80
N PRO A 78 -0.68 6.63 -10.64
CA PRO A 78 0.69 7.07 -10.88
C PRO A 78 1.66 6.47 -9.84
N ALA A 79 2.92 6.30 -10.23
CA ALA A 79 3.98 5.73 -9.37
C ALA A 79 4.12 6.45 -8.01
N SER A 80 3.93 7.77 -8.02
CA SER A 80 3.97 8.61 -6.81
C SER A 80 2.83 8.30 -5.83
N GLU A 81 1.65 7.96 -6.32
CA GLU A 81 0.51 7.57 -5.48
C GLU A 81 0.73 6.16 -4.91
N LEU A 82 1.33 5.26 -5.70
CA LEU A 82 1.71 3.93 -5.22
C LEU A 82 2.75 3.99 -4.10
N SER A 83 3.78 4.85 -4.24
CA SER A 83 4.78 5.06 -3.19
C SER A 83 4.15 5.58 -1.89
N LYS A 84 3.18 6.50 -1.98
CA LYS A 84 2.41 6.98 -0.82
C LYS A 84 1.61 5.85 -0.16
N LEU A 85 1.00 4.97 -0.95
CA LEU A 85 0.26 3.81 -0.44
C LEU A 85 1.20 2.83 0.28
N VAL A 86 2.42 2.62 -0.23
CA VAL A 86 3.46 1.80 0.42
C VAL A 86 3.87 2.39 1.77
N GLU A 87 4.11 3.70 1.82
CA GLU A 87 4.45 4.38 3.07
C GLU A 87 3.31 4.34 4.10
N GLU A 88 2.07 4.49 3.63
CA GLU A 88 0.89 4.31 4.46
C GLU A 88 0.75 2.86 4.97
N GLY A 89 1.03 1.87 4.12
CA GLY A 89 1.04 0.46 4.50
C GLY A 89 2.05 0.17 5.60
N LYS A 90 3.27 0.72 5.49
CA LYS A 90 4.28 0.65 6.55
C LYS A 90 3.79 1.30 7.84
N ARG A 91 3.25 2.52 7.77
CA ARG A 91 2.72 3.21 8.96
C ARG A 91 1.66 2.38 9.66
N ARG A 92 0.75 1.78 8.89
CA ARG A 92 -0.31 0.91 9.42
C ARG A 92 0.25 -0.37 10.06
N MET A 93 1.32 -0.92 9.51
CA MET A 93 2.04 -2.05 10.11
C MET A 93 2.63 -1.67 11.48
N ASP A 94 3.32 -0.53 11.55
CA ASP A 94 3.92 -0.02 12.78
C ASP A 94 2.84 0.27 13.84
N GLU A 95 1.72 0.88 13.45
CA GLU A 95 0.55 1.11 14.31
C GLU A 95 -0.05 -0.21 14.85
N LEU A 96 -0.20 -1.22 13.99
CA LEU A 96 -0.71 -2.54 14.37
C LEU A 96 0.22 -3.26 15.33
N ALA A 97 1.52 -3.17 15.11
CA ALA A 97 2.51 -3.76 15.98
C ALA A 97 2.54 -3.06 17.35
N GLY A 98 2.46 -1.73 17.39
CA GLY A 98 2.38 -0.96 18.64
C GLY A 98 1.08 -1.22 19.41
N SER A 99 -0.02 -1.50 18.72
CA SER A 99 -1.34 -1.74 19.34
C SER A 99 -1.52 -3.18 19.82
N ASN A 100 -0.82 -4.15 19.23
CA ASN A 100 -1.03 -5.57 19.52
C ASN A 100 0.29 -6.33 19.71
N ARG A 101 0.58 -6.72 20.96
CA ARG A 101 1.75 -7.51 21.34
C ARG A 101 1.91 -8.82 20.56
N ARG A 102 0.83 -9.48 20.14
CA ARG A 102 0.93 -10.71 19.33
C ARG A 102 1.39 -10.43 17.92
N VAL A 103 0.91 -9.32 17.32
CA VAL A 103 1.35 -8.88 16.00
C VAL A 103 2.80 -8.43 16.05
N MET A 104 3.17 -7.68 17.09
CA MET A 104 4.57 -7.33 17.37
C MET A 104 5.44 -8.59 17.44
N ALA A 105 5.05 -9.59 18.23
CA ALA A 105 5.77 -10.84 18.31
C ALA A 105 5.85 -11.51 16.93
N LEU A 106 4.75 -11.62 16.17
CA LEU A 106 4.78 -12.28 14.86
C LEU A 106 5.69 -11.60 13.83
N ILE A 107 5.78 -10.27 13.83
CA ILE A 107 6.58 -9.51 12.87
C ILE A 107 8.05 -9.45 13.31
N TYR A 108 8.29 -9.22 14.60
CA TYR A 108 9.63 -8.94 15.12
C TYR A 108 10.31 -10.13 15.81
N SER A 109 9.58 -11.16 16.27
CA SER A 109 10.20 -12.40 16.81
C SER A 109 10.70 -13.34 15.72
N SER A 110 10.21 -13.18 14.48
CA SER A 110 10.76 -13.82 13.29
C SER A 110 12.09 -13.21 12.84
N LEU A 111 12.51 -12.10 13.44
CA LEU A 111 13.81 -11.49 13.21
C LEU A 111 14.82 -12.05 14.22
N PRO A 112 16.06 -12.35 13.82
CA PRO A 112 17.15 -12.42 14.79
C PRO A 112 17.18 -11.07 15.52
N CYS A 113 17.11 -11.10 16.86
CA CYS A 113 16.91 -9.92 17.70
C CYS A 113 17.74 -8.71 17.20
N PRO A 114 17.21 -7.48 17.26
CA PRO A 114 18.08 -6.33 17.22
C PRO A 114 19.10 -6.51 18.33
N ASP A 115 20.38 -6.46 17.96
CA ASP A 115 21.47 -6.30 18.91
C ASP A 115 21.10 -5.07 19.73
N THR A 116 20.54 -5.30 20.91
CA THR A 116 20.32 -4.30 21.93
C THR A 116 21.71 -3.87 22.31
N GLY A 117 22.19 -2.81 21.66
CA GLY A 117 23.14 -1.90 22.27
C GLY A 117 22.46 -1.28 23.49
N GLU A 118 22.23 -2.10 24.52
CA GLU A 118 22.33 -1.64 25.89
C GLU A 118 23.78 -1.22 26.02
N GLU A 119 23.98 0.10 25.96
CA GLU A 119 25.10 0.74 26.60
C GLU A 119 25.19 0.15 28.01
N ALA A 120 26.20 -0.69 28.23
CA ALA A 120 26.66 -1.00 29.57
C ALA A 120 27.22 0.30 30.15
N GLU A 121 26.33 1.07 30.78
CA GLU A 121 26.68 2.02 31.82
C GLU A 121 27.29 1.20 32.98
N ASP A 122 28.56 0.83 32.83
CA ASP A 122 29.38 0.34 33.94
C ASP A 122 29.78 1.56 34.78
N THR A 123 28.84 1.94 35.64
CA THR A 123 29.15 2.61 36.90
C THR A 123 29.83 1.59 37.80
N THR A 124 31.17 1.59 37.81
CA THR A 124 31.90 1.03 38.96
C THR A 124 33.03 1.95 39.38
N GLN A 125 33.00 2.21 40.69
CA GLN A 125 33.88 3.04 41.52
C GLN A 125 35.30 2.49 41.60
#